data_AF-A0A448SFM0-F1
#
_entry.id   AF-A0A448SFM0-F1
#
_cell.length_a   1.000
_cell.length_b   1.000
_cell.length_c   1.000
_cell.angle_alpha   90.00
_cell.angle_beta   90.00
_cell.angle_gamma   90.00
#
_symmetry.space_group_name_H-M   'P 1'
#
loop_
_entity.id
_entity.type
_entity.pdbx_description
1 polymer ?
#
loop_
_entity_poly.entity_id
_entity_poly.type
_entity_poly.pdbx_seq_one_letter_code
_entity_poly.pdbx_strand_id
1 'polypeptide(L)'
;MIFQQQYLYWLAGAVLLIVAAMSFGDKANPRRISTGLFWALYGLIFLVGDWTYGLFGSGAEAKRQLHITVGVLVVVMALIAGFGGVRLGSYHQRSQQERETSAKRLGNRLFIPALAIPVVTVIGVLLFNNIPALQQAVFGSGNHSTLITLFSMTLGCLLGLVIAVKMTREKMSQPVQEARRLLDSIGWAFILPQILATLGLLFTVAGVGTAISHLTQEYLAVDNRFIAVAVYAIGMAVLTMIMGNAFAAFPIVTAGIGIPILVLQHGGNPR
;
A
#
# COMPACT_ATOMS: atom_id res chain seq x y z
N MET A 1 11.02 1.58 24.04
CA MET A 1 10.82 0.85 22.76
C MET A 1 10.39 1.88 21.73
N ILE A 2 11.19 2.08 20.68
CA ILE A 2 10.89 3.03 19.61
C ILE A 2 9.99 2.34 18.58
N PHE A 3 8.94 3.00 18.10
CA PHE A 3 8.06 2.45 17.07
C PHE A 3 8.80 2.30 15.74
N GLN A 4 8.71 1.13 15.10
CA GLN A 4 9.37 0.84 13.83
C GLN A 4 8.35 0.42 12.78
N GLN A 5 8.65 0.74 11.51
CA GLN A 5 7.82 0.36 10.37
C GLN A 5 7.62 -1.16 10.25
N GLN A 6 8.59 -1.94 10.71
CA GLN A 6 8.54 -3.40 10.73
C GLN A 6 7.31 -3.94 11.49
N TYR A 7 6.84 -3.25 12.54
CA TYR A 7 5.66 -3.67 13.28
C TYR A 7 4.38 -3.60 12.44
N LEU A 8 4.30 -2.62 11.54
CA LEU A 8 3.17 -2.50 10.61
C LEU A 8 3.22 -3.58 9.53
N TYR A 9 4.41 -3.92 9.05
CA TYR A 9 4.59 -5.03 8.13
C TYR A 9 4.21 -6.36 8.77
N TRP A 10 4.58 -6.57 10.04
CA TRP A 10 4.16 -7.75 10.78
C TRP A 10 2.65 -7.83 10.99
N LEU A 11 2.02 -6.70 11.32
CA LEU A 11 0.56 -6.62 11.44
C LEU A 11 -0.12 -6.98 10.12
N ALA A 12 0.31 -6.38 9.01
CA ALA A 12 -0.23 -6.67 7.68
C ALA A 12 0.00 -8.14 7.29
N GLY A 13 1.21 -8.66 7.50
CA GLY A 13 1.55 -10.06 7.26
C GLY A 13 0.69 -11.01 8.08
N ALA A 14 0.48 -10.74 9.36
CA ALA A 14 -0.38 -11.54 10.22
C ALA A 14 -1.84 -11.58 9.73
N VAL A 15 -2.40 -10.42 9.35
CA VAL A 15 -3.76 -10.35 8.78
C VAL A 15 -3.86 -11.17 7.49
N LEU A 16 -2.87 -11.06 6.60
CA LEU A 16 -2.81 -11.83 5.35
C LEU A 16 -2.68 -13.34 5.59
N LEU A 17 -1.91 -13.75 6.59
CA LEU A 17 -1.79 -15.16 6.97
C LEU A 17 -3.09 -15.71 7.57
N ILE A 18 -3.82 -14.92 8.36
CA ILE A 18 -5.15 -15.30 8.85
C ILE A 18 -6.10 -15.50 7.67
N VAL A 19 -6.08 -14.57 6.70
CA VAL A 19 -6.86 -14.68 5.46
C VAL A 19 -6.47 -15.92 4.67
N ALA A 20 -5.17 -16.21 4.55
CA ALA A 20 -4.66 -17.40 3.88
C ALA A 20 -5.14 -18.69 4.55
N ALA A 21 -5.05 -18.78 5.89
CA ALA A 21 -5.53 -19.93 6.66
C ALA A 21 -7.04 -20.15 6.49
N MET A 22 -7.82 -19.07 6.53
CA MET A 22 -9.25 -19.12 6.26
C MET A 22 -9.56 -19.53 4.82
N SER A 23 -8.77 -19.09 3.85
CA SER A 23 -8.90 -19.48 2.44
C SER A 23 -8.54 -20.95 2.19
N PHE A 24 -7.56 -21.51 2.89
CA PHE A 24 -7.28 -22.96 2.84
C PHE A 24 -8.43 -23.79 3.42
N GLY A 25 -9.06 -23.31 4.49
CA GLY A 25 -10.19 -23.98 5.15
C GLY A 25 -11.51 -23.93 4.37
N ASP A 26 -11.60 -23.13 3.31
CA ASP A 26 -12.84 -22.91 2.56
C ASP A 26 -13.12 -24.06 1.58
N LYS A 27 -13.94 -25.02 2.04
CA LYS A 27 -14.36 -26.18 1.24
C LYS A 27 -15.23 -25.81 0.03
N ALA A 28 -15.82 -24.61 0.00
CA ALA A 28 -16.71 -24.19 -1.06
C ALA A 28 -15.96 -23.50 -2.23
N ASN A 29 -14.67 -23.19 -2.06
CA ASN A 29 -13.84 -22.65 -3.14
C ASN A 29 -13.06 -23.78 -3.86
N PRO A 30 -13.31 -24.04 -5.16
CA PRO A 30 -12.57 -25.07 -5.90
C PRO A 30 -11.08 -24.74 -6.07
N ARG A 31 -10.68 -23.47 -5.88
CA ARG A 31 -9.29 -22.97 -5.94
C ARG A 31 -8.77 -22.52 -4.58
N ARG A 32 -9.29 -23.11 -3.48
CA ARG A 32 -8.90 -22.79 -2.09
C ARG A 32 -7.40 -22.89 -1.84
N ILE A 33 -6.72 -23.88 -2.44
CA ILE A 33 -5.29 -24.11 -2.24
C ILE A 33 -4.47 -23.02 -2.94
N SER A 34 -4.77 -22.71 -4.20
CA SER A 34 -4.04 -21.68 -4.94
C SER A 34 -4.31 -20.27 -4.38
N THR A 35 -5.54 -19.99 -3.97
CA THR A 35 -5.91 -18.71 -3.34
C THR A 35 -5.26 -18.56 -1.96
N GLY A 36 -5.32 -19.62 -1.13
CA GLY A 36 -4.63 -19.64 0.16
C GLY A 36 -3.12 -19.52 0.01
N LEU A 37 -2.52 -20.20 -0.97
CA LEU A 37 -1.08 -20.11 -1.25
C LEU A 37 -0.68 -18.70 -1.69
N PHE A 38 -1.44 -18.06 -2.57
CA PHE A 38 -1.18 -16.69 -2.98
C PHE A 38 -1.12 -15.73 -1.79
N TRP A 39 -2.14 -15.77 -0.92
CA TRP A 39 -2.18 -14.91 0.27
C TRP A 39 -1.14 -15.31 1.32
N ALA A 40 -0.81 -16.60 1.44
CA ALA A 40 0.23 -17.06 2.34
C ALA A 40 1.60 -16.56 1.92
N LEU A 41 1.96 -16.70 0.63
CA LEU A 41 3.21 -16.19 0.08
C LEU A 41 3.31 -14.68 0.28
N TYR A 42 2.23 -13.95 0.00
CA TYR A 42 2.20 -12.51 0.20
C TYR A 42 2.38 -12.12 1.67
N GLY A 43 1.65 -12.76 2.59
CA GLY A 43 1.77 -12.52 4.03
C GLY A 43 3.16 -12.85 4.57
N LEU A 44 3.79 -13.93 4.09
CA LEU A 44 5.15 -14.31 4.45
C LEU A 44 6.17 -13.26 4.02
N ILE A 45 6.04 -12.69 2.81
CA ILE A 45 6.92 -11.60 2.34
C ILE A 45 6.86 -10.40 3.29
N PHE A 46 5.71 -10.07 3.86
CA PHE A 46 5.57 -9.00 4.86
C PHE A 46 6.21 -9.31 6.22
N LEU A 47 6.44 -10.59 6.54
CA LEU A 47 7.14 -10.99 7.77
C LEU A 47 8.67 -10.98 7.61
N VAL A 48 9.17 -10.90 6.38
CA VAL A 48 10.59 -10.76 6.06
C VAL A 48 11.12 -9.46 6.66
N GLY A 49 12.22 -9.55 7.41
CA GLY A 49 12.90 -8.41 8.02
C GLY A 49 14.30 -8.80 8.50
N ASP A 50 14.98 -7.94 9.26
CA ASP A 50 16.39 -8.15 9.60
C ASP A 50 16.70 -9.50 10.27
N TRP A 51 15.74 -10.03 11.04
CA TRP A 51 15.83 -11.35 11.67
C TRP A 51 15.93 -12.51 10.66
N THR A 52 15.34 -12.37 9.47
CA THR A 52 15.36 -13.42 8.44
C THR A 52 16.73 -13.59 7.80
N TYR A 53 17.62 -12.59 7.89
CA TYR A 53 18.98 -12.75 7.39
C TYR A 53 19.70 -13.89 8.10
N GLY A 54 19.47 -14.08 9.40
CA GLY A 54 20.04 -15.17 10.19
C GLY A 54 19.64 -16.57 9.71
N LEU A 55 18.51 -16.71 9.00
CA LEU A 55 18.08 -17.98 8.40
C LEU A 55 18.89 -18.35 7.14
N PHE A 56 19.46 -17.35 6.46
CA PHE A 56 20.25 -17.52 5.23
C PHE A 56 21.76 -17.34 5.48
N GLY A 57 22.18 -17.23 6.75
CA GLY A 57 23.59 -17.08 7.16
C GLY A 57 23.97 -15.65 7.58
N SER A 58 25.24 -15.29 7.42
CA SER A 58 25.77 -13.98 7.81
C SER A 58 26.49 -13.29 6.66
N GLY A 59 26.23 -12.00 6.44
CA GLY A 59 26.95 -11.16 5.48
C GLY A 59 26.12 -10.73 4.27
N ALA A 60 26.80 -10.19 3.25
CA ALA A 60 26.17 -9.67 2.02
C ALA A 60 25.50 -10.77 1.18
N GLU A 61 25.99 -12.00 1.26
CA GLU A 61 25.43 -13.16 0.55
C GLU A 61 24.04 -13.55 1.08
N ALA A 62 23.83 -13.52 2.39
CA ALA A 62 22.53 -13.80 3.00
C ALA A 62 21.47 -12.80 2.54
N LYS A 63 21.83 -11.52 2.42
CA LYS A 63 20.93 -10.48 1.88
C LYS A 63 20.58 -10.78 0.43
N ARG A 64 21.58 -11.10 -0.40
CA ARG A 64 21.37 -11.42 -1.82
C ARG A 64 20.47 -12.65 -1.98
N GLN A 65 20.73 -13.73 -1.24
CA GLN A 65 19.91 -14.94 -1.29
C GLN A 65 18.46 -14.65 -0.88
N LEU A 66 18.25 -13.91 0.21
CA LEU A 66 16.91 -13.53 0.65
C LEU A 66 16.17 -12.72 -0.43
N HIS A 67 16.82 -11.74 -1.06
CA HIS A 67 16.20 -10.96 -2.14
C HIS A 67 15.85 -11.83 -3.36
N ILE A 68 16.71 -12.79 -3.72
CA ILE A 68 16.42 -13.76 -4.79
C ILE A 68 15.22 -14.62 -4.40
N THR A 69 15.17 -15.14 -3.17
CA THR A 69 14.04 -15.93 -2.68
C THR A 69 12.74 -15.14 -2.74
N VAL A 70 12.72 -13.90 -2.25
CA VAL A 70 11.55 -13.02 -2.35
C VAL A 70 11.16 -12.79 -3.81
N GLY A 71 12.12 -12.55 -4.71
CA GLY A 71 11.87 -12.42 -6.14
C GLY A 71 11.22 -13.66 -6.75
N VAL A 72 11.72 -14.86 -6.41
CA VAL A 72 11.14 -16.15 -6.84
C VAL A 72 9.72 -16.29 -6.30
N LEU A 73 9.47 -15.96 -5.03
CA LEU A 73 8.11 -16.01 -4.45
C LEU A 73 7.14 -15.07 -5.19
N VAL A 74 7.58 -13.86 -5.55
CA VAL A 74 6.78 -12.92 -6.34
C VAL A 74 6.48 -13.48 -7.73
N VAL A 75 7.45 -14.12 -8.40
CA VAL A 75 7.22 -14.79 -9.70
C VAL A 75 6.19 -15.92 -9.56
N VAL A 76 6.30 -16.75 -8.51
CA VAL A 76 5.32 -17.81 -8.23
C VAL A 76 3.93 -17.21 -8.01
N MET A 77 3.81 -16.13 -7.23
CA MET A 77 2.55 -15.41 -7.06
C MET A 77 1.98 -14.89 -8.38
N ALA A 78 2.82 -14.33 -9.24
CA ALA A 78 2.42 -13.84 -10.56
C ALA A 78 1.91 -14.98 -11.46
N LEU A 79 2.56 -16.15 -11.43
CA LEU A 79 2.09 -17.33 -12.16
C LEU A 79 0.73 -17.81 -11.61
N ILE A 80 0.58 -17.90 -10.28
CA ILE A 80 -0.70 -18.27 -9.64
C ILE A 80 -1.80 -17.29 -10.08
N ALA A 81 -1.53 -15.99 -10.08
CA ALA A 81 -2.48 -14.98 -10.53
C ALA A 81 -2.80 -15.10 -12.03
N GLY A 82 -1.78 -15.28 -12.88
CA GLY A 82 -1.90 -15.37 -14.34
C GLY A 82 -2.68 -16.60 -14.83
N PHE A 83 -2.57 -17.74 -14.14
CA PHE A 83 -3.41 -18.92 -14.41
C PHE A 83 -4.84 -18.81 -13.81
N GLY A 84 -5.21 -17.63 -13.28
CA GLY A 84 -6.50 -17.35 -12.64
C GLY A 84 -6.68 -18.05 -11.29
N GLY A 85 -5.58 -18.45 -10.63
CA GLY A 85 -5.57 -19.26 -9.41
C GLY A 85 -6.23 -18.59 -8.20
N VAL A 86 -6.42 -17.28 -8.25
CA VAL A 86 -7.11 -16.48 -7.22
C VAL A 86 -8.58 -16.32 -7.63
N ARG A 87 -9.49 -16.94 -6.88
CA ARG A 87 -10.94 -16.85 -7.12
C ARG A 87 -11.69 -16.56 -5.84
N LEU A 88 -12.78 -15.81 -5.98
CA LEU A 88 -13.81 -15.63 -4.97
C LEU A 88 -14.29 -17.00 -4.45
N GLY A 89 -14.25 -17.19 -3.13
CA GLY A 89 -14.93 -18.28 -2.47
C GLY A 89 -16.46 -18.09 -2.45
N SER A 90 -17.17 -19.09 -1.93
CA SER A 90 -18.59 -18.96 -1.60
C SER A 90 -18.69 -18.33 -0.21
N TYR A 91 -19.19 -17.10 -0.15
CA TYR A 91 -19.43 -16.41 1.12
C TYR A 91 -20.91 -16.41 1.41
N HIS A 92 -21.25 -16.57 2.69
CA HIS A 92 -22.59 -16.30 3.18
C HIS A 92 -22.85 -14.79 3.06
N GLN A 93 -23.30 -14.36 1.89
CA GLN A 93 -23.73 -12.99 1.69
C GLN A 93 -24.99 -12.78 2.52
N ARG A 94 -24.99 -11.75 3.37
CA ARG A 94 -26.21 -11.33 4.07
C ARG A 94 -27.35 -11.21 3.08
N SER A 95 -28.50 -11.73 3.47
CA SER A 95 -29.70 -11.64 2.64
C SER A 95 -30.04 -10.18 2.37
N GLN A 96 -30.72 -9.92 1.25
CA GLN A 96 -31.09 -8.56 0.89
C GLN A 96 -31.94 -7.88 1.99
N GLN A 97 -32.80 -8.65 2.66
CA GLN A 97 -33.61 -8.19 3.80
C GLN A 97 -32.77 -7.81 5.03
N GLU A 98 -31.72 -8.57 5.35
CA GLU A 98 -30.79 -8.23 6.44
C GLU A 98 -30.00 -6.96 6.13
N ARG A 99 -29.59 -6.78 4.86
CA ARG A 99 -28.87 -5.57 4.41
C ARG A 99 -29.77 -4.33 4.52
N GLU A 100 -31.02 -4.41 4.09
CA GLU A 100 -31.98 -3.30 4.15
C GLU A 100 -32.33 -2.93 5.60
N THR A 101 -32.51 -3.92 6.47
CA THR A 101 -32.80 -3.70 7.89
C THR A 101 -31.62 -3.02 8.60
N SER A 102 -30.39 -3.48 8.30
CA SER A 102 -29.18 -2.87 8.84
C SER A 102 -28.96 -1.45 8.30
N ALA A 103 -29.21 -1.22 7.01
CA ALA A 103 -29.10 0.09 6.37
C ALA A 103 -30.07 1.10 7.00
N LYS A 104 -31.32 0.72 7.24
CA LYS A 104 -32.31 1.56 7.93
C LYS A 104 -31.92 1.86 9.38
N ARG A 105 -31.30 0.91 10.09
CA ARG A 105 -30.88 1.07 11.48
C ARG A 105 -29.63 1.96 11.64
N LEU A 106 -28.66 1.81 10.75
CA LEU A 106 -27.36 2.49 10.86
C LEU A 106 -27.36 3.85 10.15
N GLY A 107 -28.04 3.97 9.01
CA GLY A 107 -28.10 5.21 8.22
C GLY A 107 -26.71 5.84 8.01
N ASN A 108 -26.64 7.17 8.15
CA ASN A 108 -25.38 7.91 7.98
C ASN A 108 -24.34 7.65 9.09
N ARG A 109 -24.69 6.95 10.18
CA ARG A 109 -23.72 6.63 11.23
C ARG A 109 -22.64 5.67 10.74
N LEU A 110 -22.87 4.96 9.63
CA LEU A 110 -21.87 4.11 8.97
C LEU A 110 -20.62 4.88 8.53
N PHE A 111 -20.72 6.21 8.34
CA PHE A 111 -19.58 7.06 8.01
C PHE A 111 -18.68 7.35 9.22
N ILE A 112 -19.15 7.18 10.47
CA ILE A 112 -18.36 7.51 11.67
C ILE A 112 -17.07 6.66 11.75
N PRO A 113 -17.12 5.31 11.63
CA PRO A 113 -15.90 4.50 11.56
C PRO A 113 -14.96 4.89 10.42
N ALA A 114 -15.51 5.21 9.25
CA ALA A 114 -14.72 5.56 8.07
C ALA A 114 -14.02 6.92 8.22
N LEU A 115 -14.72 7.92 8.76
CA LEU A 115 -14.19 9.26 9.02
C LEU A 115 -13.23 9.31 10.22
N ALA A 116 -13.34 8.37 11.16
CA ALA A 116 -12.39 8.27 12.26
C ALA A 116 -10.95 8.07 11.75
N ILE A 117 -10.76 7.35 10.63
CA ILE A 117 -9.44 7.08 10.05
C ILE A 117 -8.72 8.38 9.66
N PRO A 118 -9.24 9.21 8.72
CA PRO A 118 -8.57 10.45 8.33
C PRO A 118 -8.50 11.46 9.47
N VAL A 119 -9.54 11.58 10.31
CA VAL A 119 -9.54 12.53 11.43
C VAL A 119 -8.44 12.21 12.44
N VAL A 120 -8.33 10.96 12.88
CA VAL A 120 -7.27 10.54 13.82
C VAL A 120 -5.90 10.65 13.16
N THR A 121 -5.79 10.36 11.86
CA THR A 121 -4.52 10.50 11.12
C THR A 121 -4.05 11.95 11.13
N VAL A 122 -4.92 12.89 10.76
CA VAL A 122 -4.59 14.34 10.74
C VAL A 122 -4.25 14.84 12.13
N ILE A 123 -5.05 14.49 13.14
CA ILE A 123 -4.77 14.86 14.54
C ILE A 123 -3.41 14.32 14.97
N GLY A 124 -3.12 13.04 14.71
CA GLY A 124 -1.84 12.42 15.05
C GLY A 124 -0.67 13.12 14.37
N VAL A 125 -0.73 13.32 13.05
CA VAL A 125 0.32 14.01 12.28
C VAL A 125 0.57 15.42 12.82
N LEU A 126 -0.49 16.19 13.09
CA LEU A 126 -0.36 17.53 13.65
C LEU A 126 0.22 17.50 15.07
N LEU A 127 -0.20 16.58 15.94
CA LEU A 127 0.32 16.47 17.30
C LEU A 127 1.82 16.12 17.31
N PHE A 128 2.24 15.13 16.52
CA PHE A 128 3.64 14.72 16.47
C PHE A 128 4.53 15.77 15.81
N ASN A 129 4.05 16.46 14.76
CA ASN A 129 4.83 17.52 14.10
C ASN A 129 4.99 18.78 14.97
N ASN A 130 4.02 19.08 15.85
CA ASN A 130 4.08 20.27 16.71
C ASN A 130 4.69 20.00 18.10
N ILE A 131 4.89 18.73 18.48
CA ILE A 131 5.45 18.37 19.79
C ILE A 131 6.69 17.48 19.60
N PRO A 132 7.89 18.08 19.43
CA PRO A 132 9.14 17.35 19.19
C PRO A 132 9.46 16.33 20.29
N ALA A 133 9.13 16.62 21.55
CA ALA A 133 9.33 15.71 22.67
C ALA A 133 8.53 14.40 22.51
N LEU A 134 7.29 14.50 22.01
CA LEU A 134 6.43 13.35 21.77
C LEU A 134 6.93 12.53 20.57
N GLN A 135 7.34 13.21 19.51
CA GLN A 135 7.95 12.56 18.35
C GLN A 135 9.22 11.80 18.74
N GLN A 136 10.10 12.42 19.53
CA GLN A 136 11.34 11.80 19.96
C GLN A 136 11.11 10.62 20.92
N ALA A 137 10.10 10.72 21.80
CA ALA A 137 9.73 9.64 22.70
C ALA A 137 9.18 8.39 21.97
N VAL A 138 8.38 8.58 20.92
CA VAL A 138 7.72 7.49 20.20
C VAL A 138 8.54 6.96 19.02
N PHE A 139 9.19 7.84 18.26
CA PHE A 139 9.88 7.50 17.00
C PHE A 139 11.40 7.67 17.05
N GLY A 140 11.95 8.27 18.12
CA GLY A 140 13.40 8.48 18.24
C GLY A 140 13.93 9.65 17.39
N SER A 141 15.25 9.72 17.28
CA SER A 141 15.95 10.76 16.50
C SER A 141 15.94 10.45 15.00
N GLY A 142 15.44 11.37 14.17
CA GLY A 142 15.44 11.25 12.71
C GLY A 142 14.20 11.87 12.04
N ASN A 143 14.19 11.92 10.71
CA ASN A 143 13.02 12.36 9.94
C ASN A 143 12.02 11.18 9.80
N HIS A 144 10.91 11.27 10.53
CA HIS A 144 9.92 10.20 10.65
C HIS A 144 8.54 10.60 10.10
N SER A 145 8.45 11.58 9.21
CA SER A 145 7.17 12.09 8.66
C SER A 145 6.24 10.98 8.12
N THR A 146 6.77 10.07 7.31
CA THR A 146 6.02 8.91 6.80
C THR A 146 5.61 7.97 7.93
N LEU A 147 6.51 7.70 8.88
CA LEU A 147 6.28 6.78 10.00
C LEU A 147 5.19 7.30 10.95
N ILE A 148 5.20 8.61 11.24
CA ILE A 148 4.17 9.31 12.01
C ILE A 148 2.79 9.14 11.35
N THR A 149 2.74 9.32 10.03
CA THR A 149 1.51 9.18 9.24
C THR A 149 0.99 7.75 9.30
N LEU A 150 1.86 6.76 9.05
CA LEU A 150 1.49 5.35 9.11
C LEU A 150 1.03 4.92 10.50
N PHE A 151 1.71 5.37 11.56
CA PHE A 151 1.33 5.11 12.95
C PHE A 151 -0.04 5.72 13.28
N SER A 152 -0.25 7.00 12.95
CA SER A 152 -1.50 7.70 13.22
C SER A 152 -2.67 7.11 12.44
N MET A 153 -2.45 6.70 11.19
CA MET A 153 -3.42 5.96 10.38
C MET A 153 -3.74 4.59 10.98
N THR A 154 -2.74 3.87 11.49
CA THR A 154 -2.96 2.59 12.17
C THR A 154 -3.84 2.76 13.39
N LEU A 155 -3.58 3.78 14.23
CA LEU A 155 -4.45 4.11 15.36
C LEU A 155 -5.88 4.47 14.91
N GLY A 156 -6.01 5.25 13.83
CA GLY A 156 -7.30 5.59 13.23
C GLY A 156 -8.08 4.35 12.76
N CYS A 157 -7.41 3.40 12.11
CA CYS A 157 -8.00 2.13 11.69
C CYS A 157 -8.42 1.27 12.88
N LEU A 158 -7.59 1.15 13.93
CA LEU A 158 -7.93 0.40 15.14
C LEU A 158 -9.13 1.02 15.88
N LEU A 159 -9.15 2.35 16.01
CA LEU A 159 -10.27 3.06 16.62
C LEU A 159 -11.54 2.90 15.77
N GLY A 160 -11.44 3.10 14.46
CA GLY A 160 -12.53 2.91 13.50
C GLY A 160 -13.10 1.50 13.57
N LEU A 161 -12.24 0.48 13.68
CA LEU A 161 -12.65 -0.92 13.87
C LEU A 161 -13.44 -1.11 15.18
N VAL A 162 -12.95 -0.56 16.30
CA VAL A 162 -13.65 -0.63 17.59
C VAL A 162 -15.01 0.06 17.52
N ILE A 163 -15.09 1.25 16.91
CA ILE A 163 -16.35 1.97 16.72
C ILE A 163 -17.30 1.16 15.84
N ALA A 164 -16.80 0.60 14.73
CA ALA A 164 -17.60 -0.22 13.82
C ALA A 164 -18.21 -1.42 14.54
N VAL A 165 -17.39 -2.21 15.25
CA VAL A 165 -17.85 -3.39 15.99
C VAL A 165 -18.88 -3.03 17.06
N LYS A 166 -18.64 -1.96 17.83
CA LYS A 166 -19.59 -1.49 18.85
C LYS A 166 -20.92 -1.01 18.25
N MET A 167 -20.86 -0.33 17.11
CA MET A 167 -22.02 0.26 16.45
C MET A 167 -22.88 -0.82 15.75
N THR A 168 -22.23 -1.77 15.08
CA THR A 168 -22.93 -2.88 14.40
C THR A 168 -23.35 -3.98 15.38
N ARG A 169 -22.70 -4.07 16.55
CA ARG A 169 -22.89 -5.14 17.57
C ARG A 169 -22.62 -6.54 17.02
N GLU A 170 -21.68 -6.63 16.09
CA GLU A 170 -21.28 -7.88 15.45
C GLU A 170 -20.24 -8.65 16.26
N LYS A 171 -20.08 -9.95 15.95
CA LYS A 171 -19.04 -10.78 16.58
C LYS A 171 -17.64 -10.28 16.20
N MET A 172 -16.67 -10.44 17.10
CA MET A 172 -15.27 -10.01 16.88
C MET A 172 -14.59 -10.70 15.68
N SER A 173 -15.12 -11.83 15.21
CA SER A 173 -14.63 -12.53 14.01
C SER A 173 -15.16 -11.94 12.68
N GLN A 174 -16.21 -11.13 12.71
CA GLN A 174 -16.85 -10.57 11.51
C GLN A 174 -15.90 -9.65 10.71
N PRO A 175 -15.13 -8.73 11.33
CA PRO A 175 -14.20 -7.90 10.58
C PRO A 175 -13.15 -8.70 9.80
N VAL A 176 -12.68 -9.81 10.35
CA VAL A 176 -11.70 -10.69 9.69
C VAL A 176 -12.32 -11.43 8.52
N GLN A 177 -13.56 -11.93 8.68
CA GLN A 177 -14.32 -12.54 7.58
C GLN A 177 -14.58 -11.55 6.45
N GLU A 178 -14.91 -10.31 6.80
CA GLU A 178 -15.16 -9.25 5.83
C GLU A 178 -13.87 -8.79 5.15
N ALA A 179 -12.77 -8.66 5.87
CA ALA A 179 -11.45 -8.39 5.30
C ALA A 179 -11.07 -9.46 4.27
N ARG A 180 -11.24 -10.75 4.60
CA ARG A 180 -11.05 -11.86 3.66
C ARG A 180 -11.96 -11.72 2.44
N ARG A 181 -13.26 -11.48 2.64
CA ARG A 181 -14.23 -11.32 1.54
C ARG A 181 -13.81 -10.19 0.59
N LEU A 182 -13.38 -9.05 1.14
CA LEU A 182 -12.91 -7.92 0.37
C LEU A 182 -11.63 -8.25 -0.40
N LEU A 183 -10.63 -8.85 0.28
CA LEU A 183 -9.37 -9.27 -0.37
C LEU A 183 -9.62 -10.27 -1.50
N ASP A 184 -10.41 -11.31 -1.26
CA ASP A 184 -10.73 -12.31 -2.29
C ASP A 184 -11.56 -11.72 -3.44
N SER A 185 -12.38 -10.69 -3.17
CA SER A 185 -13.17 -9.99 -4.21
C SER A 185 -12.32 -9.08 -5.11
N ILE A 186 -11.30 -8.44 -4.54
CA ILE A 186 -10.30 -7.67 -5.30
C ILE A 186 -9.35 -8.65 -6.02
N GLY A 187 -9.04 -9.76 -5.37
CA GLY A 187 -8.17 -10.81 -5.86
C GLY A 187 -6.72 -10.34 -6.01
N TRP A 188 -6.06 -10.79 -7.08
CA TRP A 188 -4.68 -10.42 -7.36
C TRP A 188 -4.50 -8.91 -7.61
N ALA A 189 -5.56 -8.17 -7.97
CA ALA A 189 -5.46 -6.72 -8.19
C ALA A 189 -5.06 -5.96 -6.92
N PHE A 190 -5.18 -6.58 -5.73
CA PHE A 190 -4.77 -5.97 -4.45
C PHE A 190 -3.29 -5.60 -4.45
N ILE A 191 -2.43 -6.39 -5.10
CA ILE A 191 -0.98 -6.14 -5.14
C ILE A 191 -0.56 -5.19 -6.28
N LEU A 192 -1.50 -4.81 -7.15
CA LEU A 192 -1.22 -4.00 -8.34
C LEU A 192 -0.55 -2.65 -7.99
N PRO A 193 -1.02 -1.86 -7.00
CA PRO A 193 -0.35 -0.60 -6.64
C PRO A 193 1.11 -0.80 -6.21
N GLN A 194 1.41 -1.89 -5.52
CA GLN A 194 2.77 -2.22 -5.06
C GLN A 194 3.68 -2.62 -6.23
N ILE A 195 3.17 -3.40 -7.19
CA ILE A 195 3.91 -3.74 -8.41
C ILE A 195 4.19 -2.47 -9.22
N LEU A 196 3.20 -1.58 -9.36
CA LEU A 196 3.34 -0.34 -10.11
C LEU A 196 4.33 0.64 -9.45
N ALA A 197 4.33 0.73 -8.12
CA ALA A 197 5.34 1.49 -7.38
C ALA A 197 6.75 0.92 -7.59
N THR A 198 6.88 -0.41 -7.59
CA THR A 198 8.16 -1.10 -7.84
C THR A 198 8.64 -0.88 -9.27
N LEU A 199 7.75 -0.88 -10.26
CA LEU A 199 8.04 -0.55 -11.64
C LEU A 199 8.57 0.89 -11.78
N GLY A 200 7.93 1.85 -11.10
CA GLY A 200 8.41 3.23 -11.05
C GLY A 200 9.81 3.37 -10.46
N LEU A 201 10.11 2.62 -9.38
CA LEU A 201 11.45 2.53 -8.80
C LEU A 201 12.46 1.93 -9.80
N LEU A 202 12.10 0.84 -10.48
CA LEU A 202 12.92 0.19 -11.50
C LEU A 202 13.30 1.16 -12.63
N PHE A 203 12.34 1.94 -13.14
CA PHE A 203 12.61 2.95 -14.16
C PHE A 203 13.48 4.10 -13.65
N THR A 204 13.33 4.48 -12.39
CA THR A 204 14.18 5.48 -11.74
C THR A 204 15.62 4.98 -11.66
N VAL A 205 15.82 3.76 -11.19
CA VAL A 205 17.15 3.13 -11.08
C VAL A 205 17.77 2.85 -12.44
N ALA A 206 16.96 2.52 -13.45
CA ALA A 206 17.40 2.31 -14.83
C ALA A 206 17.81 3.62 -15.55
N GLY A 207 17.64 4.79 -14.91
CA GLY A 207 18.03 6.07 -15.50
C GLY A 207 17.06 6.60 -16.56
N VAL A 208 15.81 6.11 -16.59
CA VAL A 208 14.80 6.64 -17.52
C VAL A 208 14.50 8.11 -17.21
N GLY A 209 14.42 8.47 -15.93
CA GLY A 209 14.23 9.86 -15.51
C GLY A 209 15.37 10.77 -15.94
N THR A 210 16.63 10.33 -15.84
CA THR A 210 17.79 11.13 -16.26
C THR A 210 17.84 11.29 -17.78
N ALA A 211 17.52 10.23 -18.54
CA ALA A 211 17.44 10.32 -20.00
C ALA A 211 16.36 11.33 -20.46
N ILE A 212 15.17 11.28 -19.85
CA ILE A 212 14.11 12.26 -20.12
C ILE A 212 14.54 13.66 -19.68
N SER A 213 15.18 13.82 -18.52
CA SER A 213 15.68 15.12 -18.06
C SER A 213 16.67 15.73 -19.04
N HIS A 214 17.59 14.95 -19.61
CA HIS A 214 18.52 15.45 -20.62
C HIS A 214 17.78 15.97 -21.86
N LEU A 215 16.85 15.16 -22.40
CA LEU A 215 16.04 15.58 -23.55
C LEU A 215 15.20 16.82 -23.24
N THR A 216 14.63 16.90 -22.04
CA THR A 216 13.75 18.01 -21.67
C THR A 216 14.55 19.29 -21.38
N GLN A 217 15.77 19.18 -20.83
CA GLN A 217 16.65 20.35 -20.65
C GLN A 217 17.22 20.87 -21.97
N GLU A 218 17.56 19.97 -22.90
CA GLU A 218 18.17 20.34 -24.19
C GLU A 218 17.13 20.89 -25.19
N TYR A 219 15.96 20.25 -25.28
CA TYR A 219 14.94 20.62 -26.27
C TYR A 219 13.82 21.51 -25.71
N LEU A 220 13.69 21.60 -24.38
CA LEU A 220 12.51 22.14 -23.74
C LEU A 220 12.86 23.04 -22.54
N ALA A 221 14.03 23.70 -22.57
CA ALA A 221 14.33 24.82 -21.68
C ALA A 221 13.37 25.98 -21.97
N VAL A 222 12.18 25.92 -21.39
CA VAL A 222 11.14 26.94 -21.59
C VAL A 222 11.22 27.97 -20.49
N ASP A 223 11.56 29.22 -20.83
CA ASP A 223 11.55 30.36 -19.89
C ASP A 223 10.16 30.67 -19.30
N ASN A 224 9.11 30.07 -19.89
CA ASN A 224 7.72 30.28 -19.48
C ASN A 224 7.21 29.18 -18.54
N ARG A 225 6.95 29.58 -17.30
CA ARG A 225 6.33 28.76 -16.23
C ARG A 225 5.06 28.04 -16.67
N PHE A 226 4.21 28.67 -17.48
CA PHE A 226 2.95 28.06 -17.92
C PHE A 226 3.21 26.84 -18.81
N ILE A 227 4.17 26.94 -19.73
CA ILE A 227 4.51 25.85 -20.64
C ILE A 227 5.18 24.71 -19.86
N ALA A 228 6.04 25.02 -18.88
CA ALA A 228 6.64 24.01 -18.02
C ALA A 228 5.57 23.20 -17.25
N VAL A 229 4.56 23.87 -16.69
CA VAL A 229 3.44 23.19 -16.01
C VAL A 229 2.58 22.40 -17.00
N ALA A 230 2.29 22.96 -18.18
CA ALA A 230 1.51 22.28 -19.20
C ALA A 230 2.21 21.00 -19.68
N VAL A 231 3.52 21.05 -19.92
CA VAL A 231 4.31 19.89 -20.31
C VAL A 231 4.33 18.84 -19.22
N TYR A 232 4.51 19.23 -17.95
CA TYR A 232 4.42 18.29 -16.83
C TYR A 232 3.03 17.64 -16.76
N ALA A 233 1.95 18.42 -16.86
CA ALA A 233 0.58 17.92 -16.77
C ALA A 233 0.21 17.00 -17.96
N ILE A 234 0.55 17.40 -19.19
CA ILE A 234 0.31 16.62 -20.40
C ILE A 234 1.18 15.36 -20.39
N GLY A 235 2.46 15.49 -20.06
CA GLY A 235 3.38 14.35 -19.92
C GLY A 235 2.87 13.35 -18.88
N MET A 236 2.36 13.85 -17.74
CA MET A 236 1.73 13.03 -16.71
C MET A 236 0.49 12.30 -17.25
N ALA A 237 -0.39 13.00 -17.95
CA ALA A 237 -1.60 12.42 -18.52
C ALA A 237 -1.28 11.34 -19.57
N VAL A 238 -0.41 11.65 -20.53
CA VAL A 238 0.00 10.74 -21.61
C VAL A 238 0.69 9.50 -21.04
N LEU A 239 1.67 9.67 -20.15
CA LEU A 239 2.39 8.54 -19.60
C LEU A 239 1.50 7.68 -18.69
N THR A 240 0.55 8.30 -17.99
CA THR A 240 -0.47 7.57 -17.22
C THR A 240 -1.37 6.73 -18.13
N MET A 241 -1.78 7.26 -19.30
CA MET A 241 -2.56 6.50 -20.28
C MET A 241 -1.76 5.32 -20.84
N ILE A 242 -0.47 5.52 -21.16
CA ILE A 242 0.39 4.46 -21.69
C ILE A 242 0.63 3.35 -20.65
N MET A 243 0.91 3.73 -19.40
CA MET A 243 1.21 2.76 -18.33
C MET A 243 -0.05 2.19 -17.66
N GLY A 244 -1.23 2.70 -18.00
CA GLY A 244 -2.51 2.32 -17.41
C GLY A 244 -2.67 2.73 -15.94
N ASN A 245 -1.73 3.49 -15.37
CA ASN A 245 -1.80 3.95 -13.98
C ASN A 245 -0.84 5.11 -13.65
N ALA A 246 -1.30 6.03 -12.80
CA ALA A 246 -0.54 7.21 -12.39
C ALA A 246 0.66 6.89 -11.46
N PHE A 247 0.58 5.85 -10.63
CA PHE A 247 1.64 5.46 -9.69
C PHE A 247 2.94 5.04 -10.38
N ALA A 248 2.85 4.35 -11.51
CA ALA A 248 4.04 4.00 -12.29
C ALA A 248 4.61 5.22 -13.01
N ALA A 249 3.73 6.09 -13.53
CA ALA A 249 4.13 7.21 -14.37
C ALA A 249 4.72 8.37 -13.54
N PHE A 250 4.24 8.55 -12.31
CA PHE A 250 4.62 9.66 -11.45
C PHE A 250 6.14 9.76 -11.20
N PRO A 251 6.87 8.70 -10.79
CA PRO A 251 8.32 8.79 -10.58
C PRO A 251 9.08 9.22 -11.84
N ILE A 252 8.66 8.75 -13.02
CA ILE A 252 9.32 9.04 -14.29
C ILE A 252 9.13 10.51 -14.69
N VAL A 253 7.87 10.98 -14.67
CA VAL A 253 7.54 12.36 -15.06
C VAL A 253 8.07 13.36 -14.04
N THR A 254 8.02 13.02 -12.76
CA THR A 254 8.55 13.87 -11.69
C THR A 254 10.08 13.95 -11.75
N ALA A 255 10.77 12.82 -11.93
CA ALA A 255 12.23 12.82 -12.04
C ALA A 255 12.72 13.48 -13.35
N GLY A 256 12.02 13.25 -14.46
CA GLY A 256 12.44 13.73 -15.78
C GLY A 256 12.02 15.17 -16.11
N ILE A 257 10.89 15.65 -15.59
CA ILE A 257 10.33 16.97 -15.93
C ILE A 257 10.12 17.81 -14.67
N GLY A 258 9.42 17.27 -13.67
CA GLY A 258 9.02 18.02 -12.48
C GLY A 258 10.20 18.61 -11.70
N ILE A 259 11.13 17.77 -11.24
CA ILE A 259 12.31 18.20 -10.48
C ILE A 259 13.21 19.14 -11.30
N PRO A 260 13.69 18.77 -12.50
CA PRO A 260 14.63 19.61 -13.24
C PRO A 260 14.03 20.95 -13.69
N ILE A 261 12.76 20.98 -14.12
CA ILE A 261 12.18 22.18 -14.75
C ILE A 261 11.33 22.97 -13.76
N LEU A 262 10.40 22.32 -13.05
CA LEU A 262 9.51 23.06 -12.15
C LEU A 262 10.22 23.45 -10.85
N VAL A 263 10.98 22.54 -10.25
CA VAL A 263 11.63 22.79 -8.96
C VAL A 263 12.96 23.53 -9.14
N LEU A 264 13.89 22.98 -9.92
CA LEU A 264 15.25 23.54 -10.01
C LEU A 264 15.34 24.80 -10.88
N GLN A 265 14.69 24.83 -12.05
CA GLN A 265 14.73 26.02 -12.92
C GLN A 265 13.72 27.11 -12.51
N HIS A 266 12.48 26.74 -12.18
CA HIS A 266 11.41 27.70 -11.90
C HIS A 266 11.16 27.97 -10.41
N GLY A 267 11.91 27.33 -9.51
CA GLY A 267 11.82 27.57 -8.07
C GLY A 267 10.53 27.06 -7.43
N GLY A 268 9.81 26.13 -8.06
CA GLY A 268 8.59 25.50 -7.54
C GLY A 268 8.84 24.52 -6.40
N ASN A 269 9.72 24.85 -5.47
CA ASN A 269 10.11 24.01 -4.36
C ASN A 269 8.95 23.89 -3.36
N PRO A 270 8.39 22.70 -3.13
CA PRO A 270 7.50 22.49 -1.99
C PRO A 270 8.37 22.52 -0.74
N ARG A 271 8.31 23.65 0.00
CA ARG A 271 9.01 23.79 1.28
C ARG A 271 8.71 22.63 2.22
#